data_AF-A0A417ID16-F1
#
_entry.id   AF-A0A417ID16-F1
#
_cell.length_a   1.000
_cell.length_b   1.000
_cell.length_c   1.000
_cell.angle_alpha   90.00
_cell.angle_beta   90.00
_cell.angle_gamma   90.00
#
_symmetry.space_group_name_H-M   'P 1'
#
loop_
_entity.id
_entity.type
_entity.pdbx_description
1 polymer ?
#
loop_
_entity_poly.entity_id
_entity_poly.type
_entity_poly.pdbx_seq_one_letter_code
_entity_poly.pdbx_strand_id
1 'polypeptide(L)' 'MFQRNKKTVEETMDIMSVKEASERWNISERWIQKLCEEGRIEGVQRFGRFWMIPKEAQKPADLRKNRKGRSDISHV' A
#
# COMPACT_ATOMS: atom_id res chain seq x y z
N MET A 1 21.39 -11.32 -18.25
CA MET A 1 20.93 -11.38 -16.84
C MET A 1 21.53 -10.20 -16.09
N PHE A 2 20.78 -9.11 -15.92
CA PHE A 2 21.26 -7.96 -15.14
C PHE A 2 21.28 -8.34 -13.66
N GLN A 3 22.47 -8.71 -13.16
CA GLN A 3 22.75 -8.78 -11.74
C GLN A 3 22.63 -7.36 -11.18
N ARG A 4 21.47 -7.03 -10.59
CA ARG A 4 21.32 -5.81 -9.80
C ARG A 4 21.89 -6.07 -8.41
N ASN A 5 23.14 -5.65 -8.21
CA ASN A 5 23.74 -5.49 -6.89
C ASN A 5 22.90 -4.51 -6.08
N LYS A 6 22.01 -5.03 -5.20
CA LYS A 6 21.31 -4.24 -4.19
C LYS A 6 22.21 -4.11 -2.97
N LYS A 7 23.07 -3.10 -2.96
CA LYS A 7 23.74 -2.69 -1.73
C LYS A 7 23.73 -1.17 -1.65
N THR A 8 22.74 -0.60 -0.96
CA THR A 8 22.91 0.71 -0.34
C THR A 8 21.86 0.94 0.77
N VAL A 9 22.43 1.28 1.93
CA VAL A 9 21.93 2.00 3.12
C VAL A 9 20.77 1.43 3.94
N GLU A 10 21.17 0.77 5.02
CA GLU A 10 20.47 0.74 6.30
C GLU A 10 20.53 2.15 6.92
N GLU A 11 19.36 2.76 7.16
CA GLU A 11 19.16 3.86 8.12
C GLU A 11 17.66 3.90 8.43
N THR A 12 17.27 3.11 9.44
CA THR A 12 16.04 3.18 10.28
C THR A 12 14.85 4.02 9.79
N MET A 13 14.34 3.74 8.60
CA MET A 13 12.97 4.04 8.20
C MET A 13 12.48 2.80 7.49
N ASP A 14 11.55 2.09 8.11
CA ASP A 14 10.98 0.86 7.60
C ASP A 14 10.12 1.16 6.36
N ILE A 15 10.76 1.43 5.23
CA ILE A 15 10.12 1.76 3.95
C ILE A 15 10.11 0.50 3.11
N MET A 16 8.97 0.24 2.47
CA MET A 16 8.77 -0.84 1.52
C MET A 16 8.47 -0.28 0.13
N SER A 17 8.84 -1.05 -0.88
CA SER A 17 8.58 -0.74 -2.29
C SER A 17 7.14 -1.07 -2.68
N VAL A 18 6.69 -0.55 -3.83
CA VAL A 18 5.37 -0.86 -4.41
C VAL A 18 5.15 -2.37 -4.56
N LYS A 19 6.19 -3.12 -4.92
CA LYS A 19 6.12 -4.57 -5.10
C LYS A 19 5.89 -5.28 -3.76
N GLU A 20 6.64 -4.91 -2.73
CA GLU A 20 6.42 -5.46 -1.38
C GLU A 20 5.02 -5.09 -0.87
N ALA A 21 4.55 -3.87 -1.14
CA ALA A 21 3.21 -3.44 -0.73
C ALA A 21 2.13 -4.22 -1.48
N SER A 22 2.40 -4.59 -2.73
CA SER A 22 1.53 -5.44 -3.55
C SER A 22 1.35 -6.81 -2.91
N GLU A 23 2.45 -7.44 -2.51
CA GLU A 23 2.43 -8.74 -1.84
C GLU A 23 1.76 -8.66 -0.46
N ARG A 24 2.07 -7.62 0.33
CA ARG A 24 1.59 -7.48 1.71
C ARG A 24 0.11 -7.11 1.81
N TRP A 25 -0.38 -6.23 0.92
CA TRP A 25 -1.79 -5.81 0.90
C TRP A 25 -2.65 -6.64 -0.06
N ASN A 26 -2.02 -7.52 -0.84
CA ASN A 26 -2.62 -8.32 -1.91
C ASN A 26 -3.41 -7.44 -2.89
N ILE A 27 -2.79 -6.35 -3.34
CA ILE A 27 -3.33 -5.35 -4.28
C ILE A 27 -2.36 -5.27 -5.45
N SER A 28 -2.83 -5.12 -6.69
CA SER A 28 -1.88 -4.97 -7.80
C SER A 28 -1.06 -3.69 -7.71
N GLU A 29 0.19 -3.73 -8.19
CA GLU A 29 1.11 -2.58 -8.19
C GLU A 29 0.50 -1.33 -8.82
N ARG A 30 -0.28 -1.48 -9.90
CA ARG A 30 -1.01 -0.39 -10.56
C ARG A 30 -2.00 0.30 -9.62
N TRP A 31 -2.71 -0.48 -8.81
CA TRP A 31 -3.65 0.05 -7.82
C TRP A 31 -2.90 0.77 -6.70
N ILE A 32 -1.76 0.24 -6.27
CA ILE A 32 -0.93 0.91 -5.26
C ILE A 32 -0.40 2.25 -5.79
N GLN A 33 0.09 2.30 -7.02
CA GLN A 33 0.51 3.57 -7.64
C GLN A 33 -0.63 4.60 -7.63
N LYS A 34 -1.84 4.17 -8.00
CA LYS A 34 -3.02 5.04 -7.95
C LYS A 34 -3.34 5.51 -6.53
N LEU A 35 -3.23 4.64 -5.52
CA LEU A 35 -3.44 5.02 -4.11
C LEU A 35 -2.37 6.02 -3.62
N CYS A 36 -1.13 5.86 -4.07
CA CYS A 36 -0.05 6.80 -3.78
C CYS A 36 -0.27 8.15 -4.48
N GLU A 37 -0.72 8.15 -5.74
CA GLU A 37 -1.07 9.37 -6.49
C GLU A 37 -2.25 10.11 -5.87
N GLU A 38 -3.27 9.38 -5.40
CA GLU A 38 -4.42 9.94 -4.69
C GLU A 38 -4.07 10.41 -3.27
N GLY A 39 -2.84 10.19 -2.78
CA GLY A 39 -2.40 10.59 -1.44
C GLY A 39 -3.14 9.86 -0.32
N ARG A 40 -3.66 8.65 -0.58
CA ARG A 40 -4.46 7.88 0.40
C ARG A 40 -3.64 7.07 1.38
N ILE A 41 -2.33 6.99 1.17
CA ILE A 41 -1.38 6.26 1.99
C ILE A 41 -0.56 7.30 2.76
N GLU A 42 -0.68 7.28 4.08
CA GLU A 42 0.05 8.21 4.94
C GLU A 42 1.56 7.94 4.90
N GLY A 43 2.35 9.02 4.90
CA GLY A 43 3.81 8.96 4.85
C GLY A 43 4.37 8.48 3.51
N VAL A 44 3.55 8.39 2.45
CA VAL A 44 4.04 8.04 1.12
C VAL A 44 4.86 9.19 0.53
N GLN A 45 6.06 8.89 0.03
CA GLN A 45 6.93 9.87 -0.62
C GLN A 45 7.21 9.46 -2.06
N ARG A 46 6.97 10.38 -3.00
CA ARG A 46 7.35 10.16 -4.40
C ARG A 46 8.82 10.52 -4.61
N PHE A 47 9.60 9.56 -5.09
CA PHE A 47 10.99 9.75 -5.47
C PHE A 47 11.17 9.45 -6.97
N GLY A 48 10.95 10.48 -7.78
CA GLY A 48 10.96 10.36 -9.24
C GLY A 48 9.88 9.39 -9.75
N ARG A 49 10.33 8.21 -10.19
CA ARG A 49 9.46 7.11 -10.68
C ARG A 49 9.14 6.07 -9.61
N PHE A 50 9.75 6.17 -8.45
CA PHE A 50 9.57 5.23 -7.34
C PHE A 50 8.69 5.85 -6.26
N TRP A 51 7.99 4.97 -5.54
CA TRP A 51 7.23 5.33 -4.35
C TRP A 51 7.89 4.71 -3.13
N MET A 52 8.13 5.54 -2.12
CA MET A 52 8.54 5.11 -0.79
C MET A 52 7.29 5.00 0.07
N ILE A 53 6.93 3.77 0.43
CA ILE A 53 5.74 3.47 1.23
C ILE A 53 6.23 3.04 2.61
N PRO A 54 5.85 3.71 3.71
CA PRO A 54 6.18 3.23 5.04
C PRO A 54 5.52 1.87 5.31
N LYS A 55 6.23 0.94 5.96
CA LYS A 55 5.67 -0.35 6.40
C LYS A 55 4.62 -0.21 7.48
N GLU A 56 4.63 0.90 8.21
CA GLU A 56 3.60 1.30 9.19
C GLU A 56 2.32 1.79 8.51
N ALA A 57 2.40 2.17 7.23
CA ALA A 57 1.23 2.62 6.50
C ALA A 57 0.21 1.48 6.41
N GLN A 58 -1.01 1.75 6.86
CA GLN A 58 -2.09 0.80 6.78
C GLN A 58 -2.71 0.81 5.39
N LYS A 59 -3.24 -0.34 4.98
CA LYS A 59 -4.00 -0.47 3.73
C LYS A 59 -5.16 0.54 3.75
N PRO A 60 -5.26 1.45 2.78
CA PRO A 60 -6.34 2.42 2.76
C PRO A 60 -7.69 1.70 2.65
N ALA A 61 -8.67 2.17 3.41
CA ALA A 61 -10.01 1.58 3.42
C ALA A 61 -10.59 1.57 1.99
N ASP A 62 -10.91 0.39 1.48
CA ASP A 62 -11.52 0.27 0.16
C ASP A 62 -12.95 0.80 0.20
N LEU A 63 -13.18 1.99 -0.37
CA LEU A 63 -14.49 2.63 -0.45
C LEU A 63 -15.50 1.82 -1.27
N ARG A 64 -15.07 0.79 -2.02
CA ARG A 64 -15.98 -0.15 -2.68
C ARG A 64 -16.69 -1.06 -1.69
N LYS A 65 -16.15 -1.27 -0.48
CA LYS A 65 -16.81 -2.03 0.59
C LYS A 65 -17.73 -1.13 1.41
N ASN A 66 -18.60 -0.37 0.76
CA ASN A 66 -19.79 0.14 1.43
C ASN A 66 -20.90 -0.92 1.32
N ARG A 67 -20.78 -1.98 2.13
CA ARG A 67 -21.92 -2.81 2.53
C ARG A 67 -22.04 -2.75 4.05
N LYS A 68 -22.37 -1.57 4.60
CA LYS A 68 -23.27 -1.56 5.74
C LYS A 68 -24.62 -2.04 5.22
N GLY A 69 -24.86 -3.34 5.32
CA GLY A 69 -26.04 -3.98 4.77
C GLY A 69 -26.45 -5.17 5.61
N ARG A 70 -27.18 -4.86 6.69
CA ARG A 70 -28.09 -5.75 7.44
C ARG A 70 -27.45 -6.77 8.38
N SER A 71 -27.00 -6.32 9.55
CA SER A 71 -27.29 -7.04 10.79
C SER A 71 -28.52 -6.37 11.40
N ASP A 72 -29.70 -6.94 11.20
CA ASP A 72 -30.91 -6.75 12.01
C ASP A 72 -32.02 -7.61 11.37
N ILE A 73 -31.94 -8.93 11.58
CA ILE A 73 -33.14 -9.76 11.56
C ILE A 73 -33.25 -10.29 12.99
N SER A 74 -33.97 -9.53 13.80
CA SER A 74 -34.56 -9.98 15.05
C SER A 74 -35.31 -11.29 14.78
N HIS A 75 -34.85 -12.37 15.40
CA HIS A 75 -35.61 -13.61 15.53
C HIS A 75 -36.89 -13.27 16.30
N VAL A 76 -38.04 -13.43 15.63
CA VAL A 76 -39.35 -13.58 16.28
C VAL A 76 -39.51 -15.04 16.66
#